data_AF-A0A0K8RF90-F1
#
_entry.id   AF-A0A0K8RF90-F1
#
_cell.length_a   1.000
_cell.length_b   1.000
_cell.length_c   1.000
_cell.angle_alpha   90.00
_cell.angle_beta   90.00
_cell.angle_gamma   90.00
#
_symmetry.space_group_name_H-M   'P 1'
#
loop_
_entity.id
_entity.type
_entity.pdbx_description
1 polymer ?
#
loop_
_entity_poly.entity_id
_entity_poly.type
_entity_poly.pdbx_seq_one_letter_code
_entity_poly.pdbx_strand_id
1 'polypeptide(L)' 'MRSCFIFCLLAMCYIASANATSCWDVAPCRRFCEISYGNYDLTTEAPGTPCTMPGVKDGKCAGGECKRYKRD' A
#
# COMPACT_ATOMS: atom_id res chain seq x y z
N MET A 1 19.54 -12.00 -33.17
CA MET A 1 19.75 -10.95 -32.13
C MET A 1 18.47 -10.30 -31.60
N ARG A 2 17.35 -10.29 -32.33
CA ARG A 2 16.06 -9.77 -31.84
C ARG A 2 15.43 -10.60 -30.70
N SER A 3 15.69 -11.91 -30.69
CA SER A 3 15.17 -12.85 -29.67
C SER A 3 15.75 -12.60 -28.27
N CYS A 4 17.06 -12.35 -28.16
CA CYS A 4 17.70 -12.03 -26.86
C CYS A 4 17.15 -10.74 -26.24
N PHE A 5 16.85 -9.74 -27.06
CA PHE A 5 16.29 -8.47 -26.57
C PHE A 5 14.91 -8.66 -25.93
N ILE A 6 14.05 -9.46 -26.56
CA ILE A 6 12.72 -9.78 -26.00
C ILE A 6 12.85 -10.56 -24.69
N PHE A 7 13.76 -11.54 -24.64
CA PHE A 7 14.02 -12.32 -23.43
C PHE A 7 14.56 -11.43 -22.28
N CYS A 8 15.49 -10.52 -22.57
CA CYS A 8 16.00 -9.57 -21.58
C CYS A 8 14.90 -8.62 -21.07
N LEU A 9 14.00 -8.14 -21.94
CA LEU A 9 12.87 -7.31 -21.52
C LEU A 9 11.92 -8.09 -20.61
N LEU A 10 11.58 -9.33 -20.97
CA LEU A 10 10.73 -10.19 -20.14
C LEU A 10 11.34 -10.44 -18.76
N ALA A 11 12.65 -10.70 -18.70
CA ALA A 11 13.36 -10.89 -17.44
C ALA A 11 13.34 -9.63 -16.56
N MET A 12 13.57 -8.44 -17.14
CA MET A 12 13.47 -7.18 -16.39
C MET A 12 12.05 -6.92 -15.90
N CYS A 13 11.03 -7.14 -16.73
CA CYS A 13 9.62 -7.03 -16.31
C CYS A 13 9.27 -7.99 -15.17
N TYR A 14 9.77 -9.22 -15.22
CA TYR A 14 9.56 -10.21 -14.17
C TYR A 14 10.21 -9.79 -12.85
N ILE A 15 11.45 -9.31 -12.88
CA ILE A 15 12.17 -8.82 -11.69
C ILE A 15 11.48 -7.58 -11.11
N ALA A 16 11.07 -6.64 -11.95
CA ALA A 16 10.36 -5.44 -11.51
C ALA A 16 9.00 -5.77 -10.87
N SER A 17 8.28 -6.76 -11.41
CA SER A 17 7.01 -7.22 -10.86
C SER A 17 7.19 -7.95 -9.52
N ALA A 18 8.28 -8.70 -9.35
CA ALA A 18 8.61 -9.38 -8.11
C ALA A 18 9.08 -8.44 -6.99
N ASN A 19 9.60 -7.25 -7.34
CA ASN A 19 10.04 -6.23 -6.37
C ASN A 19 8.94 -5.23 -6.01
N ALA A 20 7.73 -5.35 -6.57
CA ALA A 20 6.60 -4.55 -6.15
C ALA A 20 6.08 -5.08 -4.81
N THR A 21 6.27 -4.32 -3.74
CA THR A 21 5.65 -4.60 -2.44
C THR A 21 4.13 -4.60 -2.62
N SER A 22 3.52 -5.78 -2.53
CA SER A 22 2.06 -5.90 -2.63
C SER A 22 1.46 -5.41 -1.32
N CYS A 23 0.53 -4.46 -1.37
CA CYS A 23 -0.13 -3.92 -0.18
C CYS A 23 -1.64 -3.89 -0.41
N TRP A 24 -2.40 -4.21 0.63
CA TRP A 24 -3.86 -4.11 0.61
C TRP A 24 -4.39 -3.38 1.85
N ASP A 25 -5.47 -2.62 1.65
CA ASP A 25 -6.15 -1.91 2.72
C ASP A 25 -7.03 -2.89 3.52
N VAL A 26 -6.71 -3.10 4.80
CA VAL A 26 -7.48 -3.99 5.69
C VAL A 26 -8.43 -3.20 6.57
N ALA A 27 -8.02 -1.99 6.96
CA ALA A 27 -8.82 -1.08 7.76
C ALA A 27 -8.49 0.37 7.39
N PRO A 28 -9.37 1.33 7.72
CA PRO A 28 -9.06 2.74 7.54
C PRO A 28 -7.76 3.08 8.28
N CYS A 29 -6.80 3.65 7.55
CA CYS A 29 -5.47 4.01 8.04
C CYS A 29 -4.49 2.85 8.32
N ARG A 30 -4.83 1.61 7.97
CA ARG A 30 -3.94 0.46 8.11
C ARG A 30 -3.88 -0.36 6.82
N ARG A 31 -2.65 -0.58 6.37
CA ARG A 31 -2.33 -1.43 5.23
C ARG A 31 -1.64 -2.68 5.71
N PHE A 32 -1.86 -3.74 4.97
CA PHE A 32 -1.13 -4.97 5.14
C PHE A 32 -0.29 -5.17 3.89
N CYS A 33 1.02 -5.17 4.09
CA CYS A 33 1.99 -5.21 3.01
C CYS A 33 2.78 -6.50 3.07
N GLU A 34 2.86 -7.21 1.95
CA GLU A 34 3.78 -8.30 1.77
C GLU A 34 5.21 -7.75 1.74
N ILE A 35 5.98 -8.10 2.75
CA ILE A 35 7.41 -7.88 2.81
C ILE A 35 8.13 -9.13 2.24
N SER A 36 9.39 -8.97 1.84
CA SER A 36 10.16 -10.03 1.18
C SER A 36 10.11 -11.36 1.93
N TYR A 37 10.19 -12.46 1.16
CA TYR A 37 10.16 -13.84 1.67
C TYR A 37 8.80 -14.29 2.24
N GLY A 38 7.69 -13.75 1.73
CA GLY A 38 6.33 -14.17 2.11
C GLY A 38 5.92 -13.77 3.53
N ASN A 39 6.63 -12.81 4.12
CA ASN A 39 6.25 -12.21 5.38
C ASN A 39 5.27 -11.07 5.11
N TYR A 40 4.53 -10.65 6.14
CA TYR A 40 3.62 -9.52 6.02
C TYR A 40 3.80 -8.57 7.20
N ASP A 41 3.71 -7.28 6.91
CA ASP A 41 3.77 -6.23 7.91
C ASP A 41 2.51 -5.37 7.88
N LEU A 42 2.08 -4.96 9.08
CA LEU A 42 0.88 -4.20 9.29
C LEU A 42 1.26 -2.74 9.48
N THR A 43 1.30 -2.01 8.38
CA THR A 43 1.77 -0.63 8.30
C THR A 43 0.64 0.37 8.50
N THR A 44 0.98 1.53 9.04
CA THR A 44 0.05 2.65 9.16
C THR A 44 0.16 3.58 7.96
N GLU A 45 -0.98 4.04 7.48
CA GLU A 45 -1.06 5.13 6.51
C GLU A 45 -0.37 6.38 7.01
N ALA A 46 0.04 7.23 6.06
CA ALA A 46 0.66 8.50 6.39
C ALA A 46 -0.29 9.36 7.26
N PRO A 47 0.24 10.08 8.26
CA PRO A 47 -0.57 10.99 9.03
C PRO A 47 -1.18 12.06 8.12
N GLY A 48 -2.49 12.28 8.25
CA GLY A 48 -3.24 13.21 7.41
C GLY A 48 -3.88 12.61 6.16
N THR A 49 -3.61 11.33 5.83
CA THR A 49 -4.32 10.64 4.74
C THR A 49 -5.84 10.69 5.01
N PRO A 50 -6.67 11.08 4.03
CA PRO A 50 -8.12 11.07 4.18
C PRO A 50 -8.62 9.65 4.45
N CYS A 51 -9.55 9.52 5.39
CA CYS A 51 -10.14 8.23 5.72
C CYS A 51 -11.64 8.38 5.98
N THR A 52 -12.37 7.31 5.69
CA THR A 52 -13.81 7.21 5.94
C THR A 52 -14.06 5.98 6.80
N MET A 53 -14.94 6.09 7.78
CA MET A 53 -15.36 4.98 8.63
C MET A 53 -16.88 4.89 8.64
N PRO A 54 -17.46 3.68 8.81
CA PRO A 54 -18.90 3.55 9.01
C PRO A 54 -19.37 4.45 10.16
N GLY A 55 -20.29 5.39 9.88
CA GLY A 55 -20.79 6.37 10.85
C GLY A 55 -19.96 7.65 11.03
N VAL A 56 -18.81 7.78 10.36
CA VAL A 56 -17.95 8.98 10.33
C VAL A 56 -17.97 9.56 8.91
N LYS A 57 -18.43 10.81 8.75
CA LYS A 57 -18.56 11.45 7.44
C LYS A 57 -17.22 11.55 6.70
N ASP A 58 -16.19 12.10 7.34
CA ASP A 58 -14.83 12.21 6.82
C ASP A 58 -13.85 12.38 7.99
N GLY A 59 -12.62 11.87 7.83
CA GLY A 59 -11.56 11.96 8.82
C GLY A 59 -10.15 12.00 8.21
N LYS A 60 -9.15 11.99 9.09
CA LYS A 60 -7.73 11.89 8.77
C LYS A 60 -7.07 10.80 9.60
N CYS A 61 -6.10 10.12 9.00
CA CYS A 61 -5.27 9.16 9.69
C CYS A 61 -4.36 9.86 10.70
N ALA A 62 -4.39 9.40 11.95
CA ALA A 62 -3.47 9.81 13.00
C ALA A 62 -3.18 8.63 13.92
N GLY A 63 -1.90 8.24 14.03
CA GLY A 63 -1.50 7.09 14.86
C GLY A 63 -2.10 5.75 14.41
N GLY A 64 -2.40 5.59 13.12
CA GLY A 64 -3.02 4.37 12.59
C GLY A 64 -4.53 4.26 12.86
N GLU A 65 -5.17 5.34 13.33
CA GLU A 65 -6.61 5.42 13.50
C GLU A 65 -7.20 6.55 12.64
N CYS A 66 -8.43 6.33 12.15
CA CYS A 66 -9.18 7.37 11.47
C CYS A 66 -9.82 8.33 12.50
N LYS A 67 -9.25 9.52 12.65
CA LYS A 67 -9.78 10.58 13.53
C LYS A 67 -10.68 11.51 12.73
N ARG A 68 -11.78 11.97 13.31
CA ARG A 68 -12.63 12.98 12.66
C ARG A 68 -11.86 14.27 12.44
N TYR A 69 -12.19 14.98 11.37
CA TYR A 69 -11.79 16.39 11.25
C TYR A 69 -12.31 17.14 12.49
N LYS A 70 -11.40 17.74 13.25
CA LYS A 70 -11.79 18.83 14.14
C LYS A 70 -12.26 19.96 13.24
N ARG A 71 -13.52 20.31 13.35
CA ARG A 71 -14.06 21.56 12.83
C ARG A 71 -13.69 22.60 13.88
N ASP A 72 -12.57 23.30 13.66
CA ASP A 72 -12.23 24.50 14.43
C ASP A 72 -13.25 25.62 14.14
#